data_AF-A0AAN1WE69-F1
#
_entry.id   AF-A0AAN1WE69-F1
#
_cell.length_a   1.000
_cell.length_b   1.000
_cell.length_c   1.000
_cell.angle_alpha   90.00
_cell.angle_beta   90.00
_cell.angle_gamma   90.00
#
_symmetry.space_group_name_H-M   'P 1'
#
loop_
_entity.id
_entity.type
_entity.pdbx_description
1 polymer ?
#
loop_
_entity_poly.entity_id
_entity_poly.type
_entity_poly.pdbx_seq_one_letter_code
_entity_poly.pdbx_strand_id
1 'polypeptide(L)'
;MNSLTRAALIVVSALLINGCASMNKDQCQLANWQALGFQQGNQGKSMARFNTYQQDCAKHQIKADFNAFKTGHEQGLQTYCNFDQGLNTGKQGKDYNAVCPRSQFPTYAEGYRSGVNRFCNYSNGVKTSAQGNATNPNCPASRYPEFHQGFTAGQEQQQLKGHIHSLEDDLDNTQQAMDDASEHISAAEAIIISDTSTSDSRKQALATIKYYKKQYQQLDRDYHEQLDALEHAKQEYETLLKVQQGVAQ
;
A
#
# COMPACT_ATOMS: atom_id res chain seq x y z
N MET A 1 -26.07 -2.79 -5.57
CA MET A 1 -25.14 -3.31 -6.62
C MET A 1 -25.74 -4.57 -7.22
N ASN A 2 -26.15 -4.53 -8.49
CA ASN A 2 -26.85 -5.64 -9.14
C ASN A 2 -25.98 -6.91 -9.23
N SER A 3 -26.61 -8.08 -9.20
CA SER A 3 -25.96 -9.39 -9.39
C SER A 3 -25.13 -9.46 -10.68
N LEU A 4 -25.51 -8.71 -11.70
CA LEU A 4 -24.76 -8.53 -12.95
C LEU A 4 -23.45 -7.74 -12.79
N THR A 5 -23.41 -6.72 -11.91
CA THR A 5 -22.18 -5.95 -11.68
C THR A 5 -21.18 -6.71 -10.81
N ARG A 6 -21.66 -7.59 -9.92
CA ARG A 6 -20.79 -8.51 -9.15
C ARG A 6 -20.13 -9.57 -10.04
N ALA A 7 -20.87 -10.13 -11.01
CA ALA A 7 -20.32 -11.11 -11.95
C ALA A 7 -19.26 -10.49 -12.88
N ALA A 8 -19.47 -9.27 -13.35
CA ALA A 8 -18.51 -8.55 -14.18
C ALA A 8 -17.19 -8.25 -13.44
N LEU A 9 -17.25 -7.89 -12.15
CA LEU A 9 -16.08 -7.66 -11.29
C LEU A 9 -15.25 -8.92 -11.02
N ILE A 10 -15.89 -10.09 -10.97
CA ILE A 10 -15.22 -11.39 -10.76
C ILE A 10 -14.50 -11.85 -12.04
N VAL A 11 -15.11 -11.65 -13.22
CA VAL A 11 -14.50 -12.04 -14.51
C VAL A 11 -13.31 -11.14 -14.89
N VAL A 12 -13.37 -9.84 -14.57
CA VAL A 12 -12.25 -8.90 -14.82
C VAL A 12 -11.07 -9.18 -13.88
N SER A 13 -11.32 -9.60 -12.63
CA SER A 13 -10.27 -9.98 -11.68
C SER A 13 -9.52 -11.27 -12.08
N ALA A 14 -10.18 -12.19 -12.79
CA ALA A 14 -9.58 -13.44 -13.26
C ALA A 14 -8.62 -13.27 -14.46
N LEU A 15 -8.66 -12.14 -15.17
CA LEU A 15 -7.79 -11.85 -16.32
C LEU A 15 -6.46 -11.17 -15.95
N LEU A 16 -6.23 -10.89 -14.66
CA LEU A 16 -5.02 -10.20 -14.19
C LEU A 16 -3.95 -11.12 -13.60
N ILE A 17 -4.17 -12.43 -13.59
CA ILE A 17 -3.16 -13.43 -13.22
C ILE A 17 -2.29 -13.78 -14.42
N ASN A 18 -1.47 -12.82 -14.88
CA ASN A 18 -0.22 -13.15 -15.57
C ASN A 18 0.78 -13.71 -14.53
N GLY A 19 0.43 -14.85 -13.93
CA GLY A 19 1.34 -15.65 -13.15
C GLY A 19 2.48 -16.12 -14.04
N CYS A 20 3.70 -16.16 -13.48
CA CYS A 20 4.94 -16.69 -14.06
C CYS A 20 4.72 -17.56 -15.32
N ALA A 21 4.73 -16.94 -16.50
CA ALA A 21 4.40 -17.61 -17.76
C ALA A 21 5.28 -18.86 -17.97
N SER A 22 4.67 -20.03 -17.77
CA SER A 22 5.27 -21.34 -18.02
C SER A 22 5.29 -21.59 -19.53
N MET A 23 6.35 -22.21 -20.06
CA MET A 23 6.45 -22.50 -21.49
C MET A 23 5.66 -23.76 -21.86
N ASN A 24 4.84 -23.69 -22.89
CA ASN A 24 4.20 -24.85 -23.48
C ASN A 24 5.11 -25.56 -24.51
N LYS A 25 4.68 -26.72 -25.03
CA LYS A 25 5.45 -27.51 -25.99
C LYS A 25 5.88 -26.71 -27.23
N ASP A 26 4.97 -25.99 -27.87
CA ASP A 26 5.26 -25.24 -29.10
C ASP A 26 6.25 -24.11 -28.83
N GLN A 27 6.08 -23.40 -27.72
CA GLN A 27 7.02 -22.37 -27.26
C GLN A 27 8.41 -22.95 -27.02
N CYS A 28 8.52 -24.17 -26.48
CA CYS A 28 9.80 -24.86 -26.29
C CYS A 28 10.43 -25.28 -27.63
N GLN A 29 9.64 -25.74 -28.60
CA GLN A 29 10.14 -26.17 -29.92
C GLN A 29 10.63 -25.00 -30.77
N LEU A 30 9.96 -23.85 -30.68
CA LEU A 30 10.24 -22.65 -31.47
C LEU A 30 11.13 -21.63 -30.72
N ALA A 31 11.58 -21.96 -29.51
CA ALA A 31 12.33 -21.05 -28.66
C ALA A 31 13.64 -20.59 -29.31
N ASN A 32 13.79 -19.27 -29.48
CA ASN A 32 15.10 -18.68 -29.67
C ASN A 32 15.73 -18.40 -28.29
N TRP A 33 16.52 -19.36 -27.80
CA TRP A 33 17.13 -19.30 -26.48
C TRP A 33 18.02 -18.07 -26.28
N GLN A 34 18.78 -17.67 -27.30
CA GLN A 34 19.61 -16.48 -27.24
C GLN A 34 18.77 -15.19 -27.13
N ALA A 35 17.69 -15.06 -27.91
CA ALA A 35 16.79 -13.92 -27.81
C ALA A 35 16.09 -13.84 -26.44
N LEU A 36 15.64 -14.99 -25.90
CA LEU A 36 15.07 -15.06 -24.55
C LEU A 36 16.09 -14.65 -23.49
N GLY A 37 17.34 -15.11 -23.63
CA GLY A 37 18.45 -14.70 -22.76
C GLY A 37 18.67 -13.19 -22.81
N PHE A 38 18.78 -12.64 -24.02
CA PHE A 38 18.97 -11.21 -24.26
C PHE A 38 17.88 -10.37 -23.58
N GLN A 39 16.61 -10.76 -23.74
CA GLN A 39 15.51 -10.05 -23.08
C GLN A 39 15.64 -10.07 -21.55
N GLN A 40 16.02 -11.21 -20.95
CA GLN A 40 16.20 -11.31 -19.51
C GLN A 40 17.35 -10.42 -19.02
N GLY A 41 18.49 -10.44 -19.72
CA GLY A 41 19.65 -9.61 -19.41
C GLY A 41 19.36 -8.11 -19.58
N ASN A 42 18.69 -7.73 -20.66
CA ASN A 42 18.31 -6.34 -20.93
C ASN A 42 17.27 -5.80 -19.92
N GLN A 43 16.54 -6.67 -19.25
CA GLN A 43 15.66 -6.32 -18.13
C GLN A 43 16.39 -6.31 -16.78
N GLY A 44 17.70 -6.60 -16.73
CA GLY A 44 18.48 -6.72 -15.51
C GLY A 44 18.06 -7.92 -14.64
N LYS A 45 17.38 -8.93 -15.20
CA LYS A 45 16.97 -10.10 -14.44
C LYS A 45 18.10 -11.10 -14.33
N SER A 46 18.14 -11.88 -13.26
CA SER A 46 19.12 -12.95 -13.11
C SER A 46 18.82 -14.12 -14.05
N MET A 47 19.80 -15.00 -14.22
CA MET A 47 19.66 -16.25 -14.99
C MET A 47 18.68 -17.26 -14.37
N ALA A 48 18.14 -17.01 -13.17
CA ALA A 48 17.27 -17.94 -12.46
C ALA A 48 16.05 -18.38 -13.27
N ARG A 49 15.56 -17.52 -14.17
CA ARG A 49 14.42 -17.83 -15.05
C ARG A 49 14.69 -19.02 -15.98
N PHE A 50 15.95 -19.28 -16.34
CA PHE A 50 16.32 -20.43 -17.17
C PHE A 50 15.90 -21.75 -16.54
N ASN A 51 15.98 -21.88 -15.21
CA ASN A 51 15.59 -23.12 -14.51
C ASN A 51 14.11 -23.46 -14.74
N THR A 52 13.25 -22.45 -14.76
CA THR A 52 11.82 -22.63 -15.08
C THR A 52 11.65 -23.09 -16.53
N TYR A 53 12.32 -22.46 -17.49
CA TYR A 53 12.25 -22.87 -18.89
C TYR A 53 12.76 -24.31 -19.11
N GLN A 54 13.85 -24.66 -18.45
CA GLN A 54 14.40 -26.02 -18.49
C GLN A 54 13.40 -27.05 -17.95
N GLN A 55 12.78 -26.77 -16.81
CA GLN A 55 11.77 -27.66 -16.21
C GLN A 55 10.54 -27.82 -17.11
N ASP A 56 10.06 -26.73 -17.69
CA ASP A 56 8.88 -26.74 -18.55
C ASP A 56 9.11 -27.49 -19.86
N CYS A 57 10.22 -27.23 -20.54
CA CYS A 57 10.54 -27.93 -21.78
C CYS A 57 10.88 -29.41 -21.55
N ALA A 58 11.46 -29.76 -20.40
CA ALA A 58 11.73 -31.16 -20.04
C ALA A 58 10.44 -32.00 -19.92
N LYS A 59 9.31 -31.42 -19.46
CA LYS A 59 7.99 -32.10 -19.45
C LYS A 59 7.55 -32.55 -20.84
N HIS A 60 8.03 -31.85 -21.87
CA HIS A 60 7.76 -32.12 -23.27
C HIS A 60 8.92 -32.83 -23.98
N GLN A 61 9.90 -33.34 -23.22
CA GLN A 61 11.12 -33.99 -23.73
C GLN A 61 11.98 -33.09 -24.64
N ILE A 62 11.89 -31.77 -24.46
CA ILE A 62 12.67 -30.78 -25.20
C ILE A 62 13.75 -30.22 -24.27
N LYS A 63 15.01 -30.24 -24.72
CA LYS A 63 16.14 -29.70 -23.96
C LYS A 63 16.31 -28.20 -24.26
N ALA A 64 16.23 -27.37 -23.23
CA ALA A 64 16.56 -25.95 -23.34
C ALA A 64 18.07 -25.74 -23.57
N ASP A 65 18.43 -24.80 -24.45
CA ASP A 65 19.83 -24.47 -24.73
C ASP A 65 20.36 -23.42 -23.75
N PHE A 66 21.08 -23.90 -22.73
CA PHE A 66 21.69 -23.04 -21.72
C PHE A 66 22.75 -22.11 -22.29
N ASN A 67 23.58 -22.59 -23.23
CA ASN A 67 24.70 -21.79 -23.74
C ASN A 67 24.18 -20.64 -24.59
N ALA A 68 23.22 -20.91 -25.48
CA ALA A 68 22.57 -19.86 -26.25
C ALA A 68 21.88 -18.83 -25.35
N PHE A 69 21.12 -19.28 -24.34
CA PHE A 69 20.47 -18.39 -23.38
C PHE A 69 21.48 -17.56 -22.58
N LYS A 70 22.55 -18.18 -22.08
CA LYS A 70 23.62 -17.49 -21.34
C LYS A 70 24.29 -16.42 -22.21
N THR A 71 24.67 -16.75 -23.44
CA THR A 71 25.26 -15.79 -24.38
C THR A 71 24.33 -14.61 -24.63
N GLY A 72 23.05 -14.88 -24.86
CA GLY A 72 22.05 -13.82 -25.00
C GLY A 72 21.96 -12.96 -23.74
N HIS A 73 21.89 -13.57 -22.56
CA HIS A 73 21.80 -12.88 -21.28
C HIS A 73 22.99 -11.95 -21.03
N GLU A 74 24.20 -12.43 -21.26
CA GLU A 74 25.41 -11.62 -21.16
C GLU A 74 25.38 -10.44 -22.13
N GLN A 75 24.89 -10.62 -23.36
CA GLN A 75 24.68 -9.55 -24.35
C GLN A 75 23.64 -8.53 -23.89
N GLY A 76 22.51 -8.99 -23.36
CA GLY A 76 21.46 -8.10 -22.84
C GLY A 76 21.93 -7.29 -21.63
N LEU A 77 22.73 -7.91 -20.75
CA LEU A 77 23.36 -7.19 -19.65
C LEU A 77 24.30 -6.09 -20.14
N GLN A 78 24.96 -6.25 -21.29
CA GLN A 78 25.77 -5.16 -21.85
C GLN A 78 24.95 -3.89 -22.13
N THR A 79 23.67 -4.06 -22.45
CA THR A 79 22.72 -2.94 -22.66
C THR A 79 22.18 -2.40 -21.33
N TYR A 80 21.82 -3.28 -20.39
CA TYR A 80 21.26 -2.87 -19.09
C TYR A 80 22.30 -2.18 -18.18
N CYS A 81 23.51 -2.71 -18.11
CA CYS A 81 24.53 -2.31 -17.14
C CYS A 81 25.31 -1.06 -17.59
N ASN A 82 24.61 0.06 -17.64
CA ASN A 82 25.17 1.37 -17.95
C ASN A 82 24.88 2.38 -16.82
N PHE A 83 25.47 3.57 -16.93
CA PHE A 83 25.36 4.61 -15.92
C PHE A 83 23.92 5.10 -15.73
N ASP A 84 23.22 5.40 -16.82
CA ASP A 84 21.85 5.96 -16.77
C ASP A 84 20.89 4.98 -16.11
N GLN A 85 21.07 3.69 -16.37
CA GLN A 85 20.21 2.69 -15.76
C GLN A 85 20.51 2.46 -14.28
N GLY A 86 21.78 2.54 -13.87
CA GLY A 86 22.14 2.63 -12.47
C GLY A 86 21.49 3.86 -11.82
N LEU A 87 21.66 5.04 -12.43
CA LEU A 87 21.11 6.32 -11.96
C LEU A 87 19.60 6.27 -11.77
N ASN A 88 18.87 5.73 -12.75
CA ASN A 88 17.41 5.60 -12.68
C ASN A 88 16.99 4.60 -11.59
N THR A 89 17.71 3.49 -11.43
CA THR A 89 17.45 2.51 -10.36
C THR A 89 17.61 3.17 -8.99
N GLY A 90 18.72 3.89 -8.78
CA GLY A 90 18.98 4.59 -7.51
C GLY A 90 17.98 5.72 -7.23
N LYS A 91 17.59 6.51 -8.24
CA LYS A 91 16.58 7.59 -8.09
C LYS A 91 15.22 7.08 -7.66
N GLN A 92 14.90 5.83 -7.98
CA GLN A 92 13.66 5.17 -7.58
C GLN A 92 13.74 4.60 -6.16
N GLY A 93 14.89 4.66 -5.50
CA GLY A 93 15.10 4.07 -4.17
C GLY A 93 15.10 2.54 -4.18
N LYS A 94 15.25 1.91 -5.35
CA LYS A 94 15.31 0.46 -5.49
C LYS A 94 16.65 -0.08 -5.01
N ASP A 95 16.66 -1.36 -4.66
CA ASP A 95 17.88 -2.06 -4.29
C ASP A 95 18.88 -2.15 -5.44
N TYR A 96 20.16 -2.30 -5.06
CA TYR A 96 21.24 -2.49 -6.00
C TYR A 96 21.09 -3.81 -6.74
N ASN A 97 21.16 -3.76 -8.07
CA ASN A 97 21.08 -4.95 -8.90
C ASN A 97 22.48 -5.50 -9.22
N ALA A 98 22.85 -6.61 -8.57
CA ALA A 98 24.18 -7.21 -8.67
C ALA A 98 24.37 -8.16 -9.88
N VAL A 99 23.52 -8.07 -10.91
CA VAL A 99 23.63 -8.91 -12.12
C VAL A 99 24.72 -8.46 -13.09
N CYS A 100 25.28 -7.26 -12.90
CA CYS A 100 26.20 -6.68 -13.87
C CYS A 100 27.56 -7.41 -13.93
N PRO A 101 28.10 -7.63 -15.15
CA PRO A 101 29.41 -8.26 -15.30
C PRO A 101 30.52 -7.36 -14.75
N ARG A 102 31.64 -7.95 -14.37
CA ARG A 102 32.76 -7.26 -13.71
C ARG A 102 33.26 -6.01 -14.47
N SER A 103 33.24 -6.03 -15.81
CA SER A 103 33.69 -4.91 -16.65
C SER A 103 32.77 -3.68 -16.58
N GLN A 104 31.46 -3.88 -16.43
CA GLN A 104 30.45 -2.81 -16.43
C GLN A 104 29.95 -2.44 -15.04
N PHE A 105 30.22 -3.31 -14.06
CA PHE A 105 29.91 -3.09 -12.66
C PHE A 105 30.28 -1.68 -12.16
N PRO A 106 31.49 -1.13 -12.43
CA PRO A 106 31.85 0.20 -11.94
C PRO A 106 30.92 1.31 -12.46
N THR A 107 30.58 1.30 -13.74
CA THR A 107 29.74 2.32 -14.38
C THR A 107 28.30 2.29 -13.88
N TYR A 108 27.71 1.09 -13.78
CA TYR A 108 26.37 0.94 -13.21
C TYR A 108 26.35 1.32 -11.71
N ALA A 109 27.35 0.90 -10.94
CA ALA A 109 27.46 1.23 -9.52
C ALA A 109 27.62 2.73 -9.26
N GLU A 110 28.38 3.42 -10.11
CA GLU A 110 28.52 4.88 -10.03
C GLU A 110 27.19 5.59 -10.29
N GLY A 111 26.49 5.19 -11.36
CA GLY A 111 25.15 5.69 -11.67
C GLY A 111 24.20 5.45 -10.50
N TYR A 112 24.15 4.22 -9.99
CA TYR A 112 23.31 3.85 -8.84
C TYR A 112 23.57 4.72 -7.62
N ARG A 113 24.84 4.90 -7.22
CA ARG A 113 25.20 5.76 -6.09
C ARG A 113 24.78 7.21 -6.31
N SER A 114 24.92 7.74 -7.52
CA SER A 114 24.41 9.07 -7.89
C SER A 114 22.89 9.15 -7.75
N GLY A 115 22.19 8.10 -8.17
CA GLY A 115 20.74 8.00 -8.06
C GLY A 115 20.26 7.95 -6.62
N VAL A 116 20.88 7.10 -5.79
CA VAL A 116 20.57 6.99 -4.36
C VAL A 116 20.84 8.31 -3.64
N ASN A 117 21.92 9.02 -3.98
CA ASN A 117 22.16 10.36 -3.41
C ASN A 117 21.01 11.33 -3.70
N ARG A 118 20.40 11.26 -4.88
CA ARG A 118 19.23 12.07 -5.25
C ARG A 118 17.94 11.58 -4.58
N PHE A 119 17.79 10.27 -4.41
CA PHE A 119 16.64 9.67 -3.73
C PHE A 119 16.61 10.04 -2.25
N CYS A 120 17.76 10.00 -1.56
CA CYS A 120 17.86 10.26 -0.14
C CYS A 120 17.75 11.76 0.18
N ASN A 121 16.53 12.27 0.16
CA ASN A 121 16.15 13.62 0.55
C ASN A 121 14.92 13.56 1.47
N TYR A 122 14.58 14.68 2.09
CA TYR A 122 13.44 14.78 3.01
C TYR A 122 12.12 14.27 2.39
N SER A 123 11.75 14.76 1.20
CA SER A 123 10.47 14.45 0.55
C SER A 123 10.29 12.95 0.29
N ASN A 124 11.34 12.28 -0.17
CA ASN A 124 11.30 10.83 -0.37
C ASN A 124 11.31 10.06 0.95
N GLY A 125 11.94 10.59 2.00
CA GLY A 125 11.80 10.06 3.36
C GLY A 125 10.34 9.99 3.80
N VAL A 126 9.63 11.13 3.71
CA VAL A 126 8.19 11.23 4.03
C VAL A 126 7.39 10.22 3.22
N LYS A 127 7.57 10.20 1.89
CA LYS A 127 6.84 9.28 1.00
C LYS A 127 7.10 7.81 1.31
N THR A 128 8.36 7.45 1.58
CA THR A 128 8.75 6.06 1.86
C THR A 128 8.00 5.55 3.09
N SER A 129 8.06 6.31 4.18
CA SER A 129 7.40 5.96 5.44
C SER A 129 5.88 6.02 5.35
N ALA A 130 5.32 7.05 4.69
CA ALA A 130 3.89 7.20 4.50
C ALA A 130 3.28 6.08 3.60
N GLN A 131 4.09 5.32 2.87
CA GLN A 131 3.65 4.14 2.13
C GLN A 131 3.82 2.83 2.92
N GLY A 132 4.34 2.88 4.15
CA GLY A 132 4.62 1.71 4.96
C GLY A 132 5.90 0.97 4.56
N ASN A 133 6.76 1.59 3.74
CA ASN A 133 8.02 0.98 3.31
C ASN A 133 9.12 1.20 4.36
N ALA A 134 10.05 0.25 4.46
CA ALA A 134 11.23 0.38 5.30
C ALA A 134 12.20 1.46 4.77
N THR A 135 13.08 1.95 5.65
CA THR A 135 14.15 2.89 5.27
C THR A 135 15.05 2.29 4.20
N ASN A 136 15.62 3.14 3.33
CA ASN A 136 16.59 2.69 2.34
C ASN A 136 17.99 2.63 2.99
N PRO A 137 18.57 1.44 3.22
CA PRO A 137 19.86 1.30 3.89
C PRO A 137 21.03 1.82 3.04
N ASN A 138 20.81 2.10 1.76
CA ASN A 138 21.85 2.56 0.83
C ASN A 138 22.06 4.08 0.89
N CYS A 139 21.29 4.83 1.70
CA CYS A 139 21.49 6.25 1.82
C CYS A 139 22.91 6.57 2.34
N PRO A 140 23.68 7.43 1.63
CA PRO A 140 25.00 7.79 2.08
C PRO A 140 24.91 8.61 3.38
N ALA A 141 25.94 8.55 4.23
CA ALA A 141 25.98 9.24 5.52
C ALA A 141 25.67 10.75 5.42
N SER A 142 26.04 11.41 4.32
CA SER A 142 25.76 12.82 4.07
C SER A 142 24.29 13.14 3.79
N ARG A 143 23.50 12.17 3.33
CA ARG A 143 22.08 12.32 3.00
C ARG A 143 21.16 11.66 4.02
N TYR A 144 21.67 10.71 4.79
CA TYR A 144 20.89 9.94 5.74
C TYR A 144 20.14 10.82 6.77
N PRO A 145 20.73 11.87 7.39
CA PRO A 145 20.00 12.69 8.36
C PRO A 145 18.74 13.36 7.79
N GLU A 146 18.85 13.96 6.60
CA GLU A 146 17.75 14.63 5.92
C GLU A 146 16.64 13.65 5.52
N PHE A 147 17.03 12.51 4.91
CA PHE A 147 16.09 11.45 4.57
C PHE A 147 15.38 10.89 5.80
N HIS A 148 16.13 10.63 6.88
CA HIS A 148 15.60 10.09 8.13
C HIS A 148 14.62 11.06 8.80
N GLN A 149 14.92 12.37 8.80
CA GLN A 149 14.00 13.39 9.29
C GLN A 149 12.67 13.35 8.53
N GLY A 150 12.73 13.24 7.19
CA GLY A 150 11.54 13.04 6.37
C GLY A 150 10.82 11.73 6.69
N PHE A 151 11.56 10.65 6.89
CA PHE A 151 11.02 9.34 7.23
C PHE A 151 10.21 9.39 8.52
N THR A 152 10.74 9.99 9.59
CA THR A 152 10.04 10.20 10.86
C THR A 152 8.79 11.06 10.69
N ALA A 153 8.86 12.16 9.93
CA ALA A 153 7.69 12.98 9.64
C ALA A 153 6.60 12.21 8.87
N GLY A 154 6.99 11.26 8.00
CA GLY A 154 6.04 10.35 7.36
C GLY A 154 5.39 9.34 8.32
N GLN A 155 6.07 8.95 9.40
CA GLN A 155 5.49 8.09 10.45
C GLN A 155 4.46 8.86 11.26
N GLU A 156 4.79 10.10 11.65
CA GLU A 156 3.88 11.01 12.35
C GLU A 156 2.61 11.28 11.50
N GLN A 157 2.79 11.50 10.19
CA GLN A 157 1.68 11.65 9.26
C GLN A 157 0.75 10.42 9.24
N GLN A 158 1.31 9.21 9.25
CA GLN A 158 0.53 7.98 9.31
C GLN A 158 -0.18 7.80 10.65
N GLN A 159 0.48 8.14 11.75
CA GLN A 159 -0.11 8.09 13.09
C GLN A 159 -1.31 9.04 13.21
N LEU A 160 -1.16 10.30 12.79
CA LEU A 160 -2.26 11.26 12.80
C LEU A 160 -3.41 10.82 11.89
N LYS A 161 -3.10 10.30 10.70
CA LYS A 161 -4.13 9.78 9.79
C LYS A 161 -4.91 8.62 10.42
N GLY A 162 -4.21 7.69 11.08
CA GLY A 162 -4.84 6.59 11.81
C GLY A 162 -5.70 7.07 12.97
N HIS A 163 -5.24 8.08 13.72
CA HIS A 163 -6.02 8.66 14.80
C HIS A 163 -7.28 9.38 14.32
N ILE A 164 -7.18 10.17 13.24
CA ILE A 164 -8.33 10.82 12.59
C ILE A 164 -9.36 9.77 12.16
N HIS A 165 -8.92 8.69 11.49
CA HIS A 165 -9.84 7.64 11.05
C HIS A 165 -10.54 6.96 12.23
N SER A 166 -9.82 6.68 13.32
CA SER A 166 -10.41 6.13 14.54
C SER A 166 -11.45 7.06 15.16
N LEU A 167 -11.19 8.37 15.21
CA LEU A 167 -12.13 9.37 15.73
C LEU A 167 -13.38 9.49 14.85
N GLU A 168 -13.22 9.39 13.52
CA GLU A 168 -14.35 9.35 12.59
C GLU A 168 -15.21 8.10 12.81
N ASP A 169 -14.58 6.93 12.97
CA ASP A 169 -15.29 5.69 13.29
C ASP A 169 -16.00 5.78 14.65
N ASP A 170 -15.36 6.37 15.66
CA ASP A 170 -15.94 6.57 16.99
C ASP A 170 -17.15 7.50 16.96
N LEU A 171 -17.09 8.61 16.20
CA LEU A 171 -18.22 9.52 16.01
C LEU A 171 -19.42 8.81 15.35
N ASP A 172 -19.18 8.03 14.30
CA ASP A 172 -20.21 7.27 13.61
C ASP A 172 -20.86 6.24 14.56
N ASN A 173 -20.06 5.54 15.36
CA ASN A 173 -20.54 4.58 16.35
C ASN A 173 -21.35 5.27 17.47
N THR A 174 -20.89 6.41 17.98
CA THR A 174 -21.60 7.17 19.01
C THR A 174 -22.93 7.70 18.47
N GLN A 175 -22.94 8.22 17.24
CA GLN A 175 -24.16 8.69 16.58
C GLN A 175 -25.17 7.55 16.41
N GLN A 176 -24.72 6.37 15.97
CA GLN A 176 -25.60 5.19 15.88
C GLN A 176 -26.19 4.81 17.25
N ALA A 177 -25.40 4.84 18.32
CA ALA A 177 -25.89 4.56 19.66
C ALA A 177 -26.90 5.61 20.17
N MET A 178 -26.72 6.88 19.79
CA MET A 178 -27.70 7.95 20.06
C MET A 178 -29.01 7.72 19.33
N ASP A 179 -28.95 7.29 18.05
CA ASP A 179 -30.12 6.96 17.25
C ASP A 179 -30.89 5.77 17.83
N ASP A 180 -30.18 4.70 18.22
CA ASP A 180 -30.77 3.53 18.88
C ASP A 180 -31.46 3.91 20.21
N ALA A 181 -30.81 4.76 21.02
CA ALA A 181 -31.40 5.27 22.26
C ALA A 181 -32.67 6.10 21.99
N SER A 182 -32.65 6.93 20.94
CA SER A 182 -33.80 7.72 20.49
C SER A 182 -34.96 6.85 20.01
N GLU A 183 -34.68 5.75 19.31
CA GLU A 183 -35.68 4.77 18.89
C GLU A 183 -36.34 4.10 20.11
N HIS A 184 -35.55 3.67 21.10
CA HIS A 184 -36.09 3.11 22.34
C HIS A 184 -36.97 4.10 23.13
N ILE A 185 -36.58 5.38 23.16
CA ILE A 185 -37.40 6.44 23.78
C ILE A 185 -38.71 6.58 23.02
N SER A 186 -38.67 6.66 21.69
CA SER A 186 -39.85 6.82 20.83
C SER A 186 -40.82 5.64 20.97
N ALA A 187 -40.31 4.40 21.00
CA ALA A 187 -41.10 3.20 21.21
C ALA A 187 -41.78 3.18 22.59
N ALA A 188 -41.08 3.61 23.64
CA ALA A 188 -41.65 3.72 24.97
C ALA A 188 -42.69 4.86 25.08
N GLU A 189 -42.47 5.99 24.41
CA GLU A 189 -43.44 7.09 24.33
C GLU A 189 -44.74 6.65 23.64
N ALA A 190 -44.66 5.84 22.57
CA ALA A 190 -45.83 5.25 21.92
C ALA A 190 -46.66 4.35 22.84
N ILE A 191 -46.02 3.59 23.74
CA ILE A 191 -46.73 2.78 24.76
C ILE A 191 -47.51 3.67 25.72
N ILE A 192 -46.95 4.83 26.10
CA ILE A 192 -47.60 5.76 27.05
C ILE A 192 -48.83 6.42 26.43
N ILE A 193 -48.76 6.77 25.14
CA ILE A 193 -49.82 7.48 24.41
C ILE A 193 -50.98 6.52 24.05
N SER A 194 -50.73 5.23 23.92
CA SER A 194 -51.76 4.26 23.51
C SER A 194 -52.86 4.07 24.54
N ASP A 195 -54.13 4.23 24.12
CA ASP A 195 -55.34 3.98 24.91
C ASP A 195 -55.49 2.52 25.34
N THR A 196 -54.79 1.59 24.68
CA THR A 196 -54.83 0.15 24.99
C THR A 196 -53.76 -0.29 25.99
N SER A 197 -52.88 0.62 26.43
CA SER A 197 -51.79 0.31 27.36
C SER A 197 -52.28 0.13 28.81
N THR A 198 -51.64 -0.79 29.54
CA THR A 198 -51.90 -1.00 30.96
C THR A 198 -51.08 -0.04 31.84
N SER A 199 -51.49 0.13 33.10
CA SER A 199 -50.70 0.92 34.07
C SER A 199 -49.28 0.37 34.26
N ASP A 200 -49.12 -0.96 34.27
CA ASP A 200 -47.81 -1.59 34.42
C ASP A 200 -46.92 -1.37 33.19
N SER A 201 -47.48 -1.51 31.99
CA SER A 201 -46.77 -1.21 30.74
C SER A 201 -46.31 0.25 30.68
N ARG A 202 -47.17 1.20 31.11
CA ARG A 202 -46.80 2.63 31.18
C ARG A 202 -45.69 2.89 32.19
N LYS A 203 -45.71 2.22 33.35
CA LYS A 203 -44.65 2.32 34.36
C LYS A 203 -43.30 1.82 33.83
N GLN A 204 -43.30 0.70 33.09
CA GLN A 204 -42.11 0.17 32.43
C GLN A 204 -41.60 1.14 31.35
N ALA A 205 -42.48 1.66 30.50
CA ALA A 205 -42.12 2.64 29.48
C ALA A 205 -41.48 3.92 30.08
N LEU A 206 -42.03 4.45 31.18
CA LEU A 206 -41.43 5.59 31.89
C LEU A 206 -40.01 5.28 32.41
N ALA A 207 -39.77 4.06 32.90
CA ALA A 207 -38.45 3.64 33.33
C ALA A 207 -37.47 3.55 32.15
N THR A 208 -37.91 2.99 31.01
CA THR A 208 -37.15 2.95 29.75
C THR A 208 -36.77 4.34 29.28
N ILE A 209 -37.74 5.26 29.20
CA ILE A 209 -37.50 6.66 28.80
C ILE A 209 -36.46 7.31 29.71
N LYS A 210 -36.61 7.17 31.03
CA LYS A 210 -35.66 7.75 31.99
C LYS A 210 -34.25 7.19 31.79
N TYR A 211 -34.13 5.88 31.56
CA TYR A 211 -32.85 5.22 31.32
C TYR A 211 -32.20 5.73 30.03
N TYR A 212 -32.89 5.62 28.89
CA TYR A 212 -32.32 5.99 27.60
C TYR A 212 -32.13 7.49 27.42
N LYS A 213 -32.96 8.36 28.03
CA LYS A 213 -32.69 9.81 28.04
C LYS A 213 -31.38 10.14 28.76
N LYS A 214 -31.07 9.45 29.85
CA LYS A 214 -29.78 9.61 30.55
C LYS A 214 -28.61 9.10 29.70
N GLN A 215 -28.77 7.96 29.02
CA GLN A 215 -27.74 7.42 28.12
C GLN A 215 -27.50 8.37 26.94
N TYR A 216 -28.56 8.82 26.28
CA TYR A 216 -28.49 9.78 25.18
C TYR A 216 -27.73 11.05 25.59
N GLN A 217 -28.05 11.62 26.76
CA GLN A 217 -27.33 12.80 27.26
C GLN A 217 -25.84 12.56 27.53
N GLN A 218 -25.44 11.33 27.87
CA GLN A 218 -24.03 10.98 28.02
C GLN A 218 -23.36 10.86 26.65
N LEU A 219 -23.96 10.09 25.75
CA LEU A 219 -23.47 9.91 24.37
C LEU A 219 -23.35 11.25 23.64
N ASP A 220 -24.31 12.16 23.82
CA ASP A 220 -24.27 13.51 23.25
C ASP A 220 -23.05 14.30 23.73
N ARG A 221 -22.67 14.20 25.01
CA ARG A 221 -21.43 14.83 25.51
C ARG A 221 -20.20 14.18 24.90
N ASP A 222 -20.15 12.86 24.86
CA ASP A 222 -19.02 12.10 24.34
C ASP A 222 -18.83 12.40 22.84
N TYR A 223 -19.91 12.50 22.07
CA TYR A 223 -19.90 12.89 20.66
C TYR A 223 -19.26 14.26 20.43
N HIS A 224 -19.65 15.27 21.24
CA HIS A 224 -19.07 16.62 21.10
C HIS A 224 -17.59 16.65 21.51
N GLU A 225 -17.20 15.89 22.54
CA GLU A 225 -15.78 15.76 22.92
C GLU A 225 -14.95 15.10 21.81
N GLN A 226 -15.47 14.03 21.19
CA GLN A 226 -14.86 13.36 20.04
C GLN A 226 -14.76 14.31 18.83
N LEU A 227 -15.78 15.14 18.60
CA LEU A 227 -15.81 16.09 17.49
C LEU A 227 -14.72 17.17 17.64
N ASP A 228 -14.56 17.72 18.85
CA ASP A 228 -13.50 18.69 19.16
C ASP A 228 -12.11 18.06 18.99
N ALA A 229 -11.94 16.81 19.46
CA ALA A 229 -10.69 16.07 19.28
C ALA A 229 -10.37 15.81 17.80
N LEU A 230 -11.38 15.48 16.99
CA LEU A 230 -11.23 15.29 15.55
C LEU A 230 -10.81 16.58 14.85
N GLU A 231 -11.40 17.73 15.23
CA GLU A 231 -11.01 19.02 14.67
C GLU A 231 -9.54 19.34 14.98
N HIS A 232 -9.11 19.15 16.23
CA HIS A 232 -7.72 19.35 16.62
C HIS A 232 -6.76 18.43 15.86
N ALA A 233 -7.07 17.13 15.77
CA ALA A 233 -6.25 16.17 15.03
C ALA A 233 -6.13 16.54 13.54
N LYS A 234 -7.22 17.03 12.92
CA LYS A 234 -7.21 17.53 11.53
C LYS A 234 -6.33 18.78 11.38
N GLN A 235 -6.40 19.72 12.31
CA GLN A 235 -5.55 20.92 12.31
C GLN A 235 -4.07 20.58 12.47
N GLU A 236 -3.74 19.64 13.36
CA GLU A 236 -2.37 19.12 13.53
C GLU A 236 -1.86 18.47 12.24
N TYR A 237 -2.68 17.63 11.62
CA TYR A 237 -2.36 16.98 10.36
C TYR A 237 -2.08 18.00 9.24
N GLU A 238 -2.93 19.01 9.08
CA GLU A 238 -2.73 20.07 8.10
C GLU A 238 -1.45 20.88 8.36
N THR A 239 -1.16 21.16 9.63
CA THR A 239 0.06 21.88 10.03
C THR A 239 1.30 21.07 9.67
N LEU A 240 1.30 19.77 9.96
CA LEU A 240 2.36 18.86 9.58
C LEU A 240 2.59 18.86 8.06
N LEU A 241 1.53 18.78 7.26
CA LEU A 241 1.64 18.82 5.80
C LEU A 241 2.25 20.13 5.29
N LYS A 242 1.92 21.28 5.90
CA LYS A 242 2.51 22.58 5.55
C LYS A 242 4.01 22.63 5.86
N VAL A 243 4.41 22.12 7.02
CA VAL A 243 5.83 22.00 7.38
C VAL A 243 6.57 21.13 6.37
N GLN A 244 6.02 19.97 6.02
CA GLN A 244 6.63 19.07 5.04
C GLN A 244 6.81 19.70 3.66
N GLN A 245 5.85 20.52 3.21
CA GLN A 245 5.95 21.27 1.95
C GLN A 245 7.00 22.36 1.99
N GLY A 246 7.14 23.07 3.12
CA GLY A 246 8.14 24.12 3.31
C GLY A 246 9.58 23.60 3.39
N VAL A 247 9.78 22.38 3.92
CA VAL A 247 11.10 21.72 3.99
C VAL A 247 11.52 21.11 2.64
N ALA A 248 10.57 20.87 1.73
CA ALA A 248 10.83 20.27 0.42
C ALA A 248 11.32 21.26 -0.66
N GLN A 249 11.39 22.56 -0.35
CA GLN A 249 11.86 23.65 -1.23
C GLN A 249 13.34 23.96 -0.98
#